data_AF-A0A0Q9EZ88-F1
#
_entry.id   AF-A0A0Q9EZ88-F1
#
_cell.length_a   1.000
_cell.length_b   1.000
_cell.length_c   1.000
_cell.angle_alpha   90.00
_cell.angle_beta   90.00
_cell.angle_gamma   90.00
#
_symmetry.space_group_name_H-M   'P 1'
#
loop_
_entity.id
_entity.type
_entity.pdbx_description
1 polymer ?
#
loop_
_entity_poly.entity_id
_entity_poly.type
_entity_poly.pdbx_seq_one_letter_code
_entity_poly.pdbx_strand_id
1 'polypeptide(L)'
;MAVLTGLAYRDELAGLIRRSDRIVVTEHSYLYDAYDADAGKSLIQNEVVYGSHPLSPSQKDFFLSTVEALDPTTQDAFAACIFEPHHRIEFYASGERISAMAICFKCSQVKWDATSAIPPWSLYPGLAALMEEVGFSSERDWVALAKQHLGN
;
A
#
# COMPACT_ATOMS: atom_id res chain seq x y z
N MET A 1 -27.67 -7.58 9.91
CA MET A 1 -26.59 -6.93 10.67
C MET A 1 -25.37 -6.94 9.79
N ALA A 2 -24.98 -5.79 9.23
CA ALA A 2 -23.69 -5.68 8.55
C ALA A 2 -22.60 -5.87 9.61
N VAL A 3 -21.76 -6.88 9.44
CA VAL A 3 -20.54 -7.01 10.25
C VAL A 3 -19.71 -5.77 9.91
N LEU A 4 -19.38 -4.93 10.90
CA LEU A 4 -18.52 -3.76 10.74
C LEU A 4 -17.07 -4.22 10.52
N THR A 5 -16.78 -4.86 9.39
CA THR A 5 -15.45 -5.39 9.09
C THR A 5 -14.42 -4.27 9.00
N GLY A 6 -14.85 -3.03 8.69
CA GLY A 6 -13.98 -1.86 8.71
C GLY A 6 -13.42 -1.53 10.10
N LEU A 7 -14.20 -1.73 11.17
CA LEU A 7 -13.71 -1.59 12.55
C LEU A 7 -12.66 -2.66 12.87
N ALA A 8 -12.94 -3.92 12.53
CA ALA A 8 -11.99 -5.01 12.72
C ALA A 8 -10.70 -4.78 11.94
N TYR A 9 -10.80 -4.39 10.66
CA TYR A 9 -9.65 -4.04 9.82
C TYR A 9 -8.79 -2.95 10.46
N ARG A 10 -9.41 -1.86 10.91
CA ARG A 10 -8.72 -0.75 11.57
C ARG A 10 -7.98 -1.21 12.82
N ASP A 11 -8.67 -1.94 13.69
CA ASP A 11 -8.12 -2.36 14.98
C ASP A 11 -6.99 -3.39 14.78
N GLU A 12 -7.13 -4.29 13.81
CA GLU A 12 -6.09 -5.24 13.40
C GLU A 12 -4.86 -4.53 12.84
N LEU A 13 -5.05 -3.51 11.98
CA LEU A 13 -3.96 -2.72 11.41
C LEU A 13 -3.24 -1.91 12.49
N ALA A 14 -3.97 -1.26 13.40
CA ALA A 14 -3.40 -0.57 14.55
C ALA A 14 -2.61 -1.55 15.44
N GLY A 15 -3.16 -2.73 15.71
CA GLY A 15 -2.48 -3.79 16.44
C GLY A 15 -1.20 -4.27 15.75
N LEU A 16 -1.20 -4.36 14.41
CA LEU A 16 -0.01 -4.72 13.63
C LEU A 16 1.06 -3.62 13.68
N ILE A 17 0.67 -2.37 13.55
CA ILE A 17 1.60 -1.23 13.65
C ILE A 17 2.27 -1.23 15.02
N ARG A 18 1.50 -1.36 16.11
CA ARG A 18 2.05 -1.34 17.48
C ARG A 18 3.10 -2.43 17.69
N ARG A 19 2.84 -3.67 17.27
CA ARG A 19 3.74 -4.82 17.46
C ARG A 19 4.92 -4.89 16.49
N SER A 20 4.93 -4.08 15.44
CA SER A 20 6.02 -4.10 14.45
C SER A 20 7.22 -3.31 14.95
N ASP A 21 8.40 -3.91 14.98
CA ASP A 21 9.64 -3.21 15.35
C ASP A 21 10.15 -2.34 14.19
N ARG A 22 9.80 -2.70 12.96
CA ARG A 22 10.13 -1.95 11.74
C ARG A 22 8.98 -2.02 10.75
N ILE A 23 8.67 -0.88 10.13
CA ILE A 23 7.71 -0.76 9.05
C ILE A 23 8.42 -0.10 7.88
N VAL A 24 8.29 -0.66 6.68
CA VAL A 24 8.89 -0.10 5.45
C VAL A 24 7.80 0.19 4.45
N VAL A 25 7.79 1.41 3.94
CA VAL A 25 6.98 1.81 2.80
C VAL A 25 7.85 1.75 1.55
N THR A 26 7.35 1.19 0.47
CA THR A 26 8.08 1.06 -0.80
C THR A 26 7.22 1.53 -1.96
N GLU A 27 7.77 2.41 -2.81
CA GLU A 27 7.25 2.71 -4.15
C GLU A 27 7.92 1.78 -5.16
N HIS A 28 7.12 1.12 -5.99
CA HIS A 28 7.63 0.16 -6.96
C HIS A 28 6.80 0.11 -8.24
N SER A 29 7.38 -0.50 -9.28
CA SER A 29 6.70 -0.73 -10.54
C SER A 29 5.66 -1.85 -10.47
N TYR A 30 4.74 -1.82 -11.42
CA TYR A 30 3.84 -2.90 -11.74
C TYR A 30 4.12 -3.42 -13.16
N LEU A 31 3.82 -4.70 -13.40
CA LEU A 31 4.16 -5.38 -14.66
C LEU A 31 3.57 -4.72 -15.92
N TYR A 32 2.46 -3.98 -15.83
CA TYR A 32 1.90 -3.26 -16.97
C TYR A 32 2.44 -1.84 -17.16
N ASP A 33 3.32 -1.33 -16.29
CA ASP A 33 3.91 0.01 -16.44
C ASP A 33 4.82 0.09 -17.67
N ALA A 34 5.39 -1.04 -18.10
CA ALA A 34 6.11 -1.16 -19.37
C ALA A 34 5.75 -2.48 -20.04
N TYR A 35 4.69 -2.48 -20.83
CA TYR A 35 4.20 -3.65 -21.56
C TYR A 35 4.48 -3.51 -23.07
N ASP A 36 5.10 -4.54 -23.65
CA ASP A 36 5.27 -4.67 -25.09
C ASP A 36 4.02 -5.38 -25.65
N ALA A 37 3.18 -4.59 -26.31
CA ALA A 37 1.93 -5.06 -26.89
C ALA A 37 2.16 -6.01 -28.08
N ASP A 38 3.22 -5.83 -28.85
CA ASP A 38 3.53 -6.65 -30.02
C ASP A 38 4.04 -8.03 -29.59
N ALA A 39 4.90 -8.07 -28.57
CA ALA A 39 5.41 -9.31 -27.99
C ALA A 39 4.49 -9.92 -26.92
N GLY A 40 3.43 -9.22 -26.51
CA GLY A 40 2.48 -9.68 -25.50
C GLY A 40 3.13 -9.97 -24.14
N LYS A 41 4.12 -9.17 -23.73
CA LYS A 41 4.86 -9.41 -22.48
C LYS A 41 5.27 -8.12 -21.78
N SER A 42 5.41 -8.20 -20.46
CA SER A 42 6.02 -7.12 -19.69
C SER A 42 7.52 -7.02 -20.00
N LEU A 43 8.00 -5.79 -20.11
CA LEU A 43 9.42 -5.45 -20.11
C LEU A 43 10.00 -5.42 -18.69
N ILE A 44 9.14 -5.38 -17.66
CA ILE A 44 9.49 -5.47 -16.25
C ILE A 44 9.56 -6.96 -15.88
N GLN A 45 10.78 -7.51 -15.88
CA GLN A 45 11.02 -8.90 -15.50
C GLN A 45 11.05 -9.09 -13.97
N ASN A 46 11.59 -8.09 -13.27
CA ASN A 46 11.59 -8.01 -11.81
C ASN A 46 11.02 -6.65 -11.41
N GLU A 47 10.36 -6.59 -10.26
CA GLU A 47 9.88 -5.33 -9.67
C GLU A 47 11.01 -4.30 -9.63
N VAL A 48 10.75 -3.10 -10.17
CA VAL A 48 11.65 -1.95 -10.08
C VAL A 48 11.25 -1.17 -8.84
N VAL A 49 12.15 -1.10 -7.86
CA VAL A 49 11.94 -0.30 -6.66
C VAL A 49 12.40 1.12 -6.92
N TYR A 50 11.47 2.07 -6.88
CA TYR A 50 11.76 3.49 -7.04
C TYR A 50 12.25 4.12 -5.73
N GLY A 51 11.82 3.58 -4.60
CA GLY A 51 12.27 4.01 -3.28
C GLY A 51 11.70 3.15 -2.18
N SER A 52 12.47 2.98 -1.10
CA SER A 52 12.02 2.34 0.14
C SER A 52 12.39 3.21 1.32
N HIS A 53 11.41 3.42 2.20
CA HIS A 53 11.54 4.28 3.37
C HIS A 53 11.13 3.51 4.64
N PRO A 54 12.09 3.10 5.48
CA PRO A 54 11.79 2.63 6.83
C PRO A 54 11.22 3.79 7.65
N LEU A 55 10.05 3.60 8.26
CA LEU A 55 9.45 4.63 9.10
C LEU A 55 10.34 4.95 10.30
N SER A 56 10.57 6.25 10.53
CA SER A 56 11.11 6.71 11.80
C SER A 56 10.11 6.48 12.94
N PRO A 57 10.52 6.57 14.21
CA PRO A 57 9.58 6.49 15.33
C PRO A 57 8.42 7.49 15.23
N SER A 58 8.69 8.75 14.84
CA SER A 58 7.65 9.77 14.70
C SER A 58 6.69 9.46 13.54
N GLN A 59 7.19 8.92 12.43
CA GLN A 59 6.35 8.52 11.29
C GLN A 59 5.51 7.28 11.60
N LYS A 60 6.03 6.35 12.42
CA LYS A 60 5.26 5.21 12.92
C LYS A 60 4.14 5.67 13.85
N ASP A 61 4.42 6.62 14.75
CA ASP A 61 3.41 7.20 15.64
C ASP A 61 2.34 7.97 14.85
N PHE A 62 2.76 8.75 13.84
CA PHE A 62 1.86 9.37 12.89
C PHE A 62 0.96 8.33 12.22
N PHE A 63 1.54 7.28 11.62
CA PHE A 63 0.78 6.22 10.96
C PHE A 63 -0.23 5.56 11.90
N LEU A 64 0.19 5.24 13.13
CA LEU A 64 -0.70 4.66 14.14
C LEU A 64 -1.87 5.60 14.46
N SER A 65 -1.59 6.88 14.69
CA SER A 65 -2.62 7.88 15.01
C SER A 65 -3.60 8.07 13.85
N THR A 66 -3.11 8.07 12.60
CA THR A 66 -3.94 8.12 11.40
C THR A 66 -4.87 6.91 11.32
N VAL A 67 -4.35 5.70 11.57
CA VAL A 67 -5.15 4.47 11.55
C VAL A 67 -6.19 4.47 12.66
N GLU A 68 -5.84 4.87 13.88
CA GLU A 68 -6.79 4.93 15.01
C GLU A 68 -7.92 5.94 14.78
N ALA A 69 -7.65 7.01 14.02
CA ALA A 69 -8.61 8.06 13.67
C ALA A 69 -9.52 7.72 12.47
N LEU A 70 -9.31 6.58 11.80
CA LEU A 70 -10.14 6.17 10.66
C LEU A 70 -11.61 6.00 11.07
N ASP A 71 -12.51 6.58 10.27
CA ASP A 71 -13.94 6.24 10.31
C ASP A 71 -14.08 4.75 9.94
N PRO A 72 -14.59 3.89 10.85
CA PRO A 72 -14.64 2.45 10.64
C PRO A 72 -15.76 2.00 9.67
N THR A 73 -16.49 2.92 9.05
CA THR A 73 -17.52 2.62 8.05
C THR A 73 -16.91 1.82 6.89
N THR A 74 -17.37 0.58 6.77
CA THR A 74 -16.84 -0.42 5.84
C THR A 74 -17.09 0.01 4.39
N GLN A 75 -16.09 -0.19 3.53
CA GLN A 75 -16.24 -0.01 2.09
C GLN A 75 -17.28 -0.99 1.52
N ASP A 76 -18.21 -0.47 0.74
CA ASP A 76 -19.34 -1.19 0.18
C ASP A 76 -19.36 -1.22 -1.36
N ALA A 77 -18.41 -0.55 -2.00
CA ALA A 77 -18.22 -0.59 -3.44
C ALA A 77 -16.74 -0.63 -3.81
N PHE A 78 -16.42 -1.30 -4.92
CA PHE A 78 -15.07 -1.46 -5.43
C PHE A 78 -15.02 -1.05 -6.90
N ALA A 79 -13.96 -0.35 -7.31
CA ALA A 79 -13.76 -0.02 -8.72
C ALA A 79 -13.57 -1.29 -9.57
N ALA A 80 -14.16 -1.31 -10.77
CA ALA A 80 -13.92 -2.34 -11.79
C ALA A 80 -12.57 -2.10 -12.47
N CYS A 81 -11.50 -2.15 -11.69
CA CYS A 81 -10.16 -1.74 -12.03
C CYS A 81 -9.22 -2.94 -11.88
N ILE A 82 -8.25 -3.11 -12.79
CA ILE A 82 -7.18 -4.09 -12.58
C ILE A 82 -6.36 -3.61 -11.40
N PHE A 83 -6.11 -4.50 -10.43
CA PHE A 83 -5.32 -4.16 -9.26
C PHE A 83 -3.84 -4.02 -9.66
N GLU A 84 -3.41 -2.77 -9.86
CA GLU A 84 -2.06 -2.34 -10.24
C GLU A 84 -1.41 -1.66 -9.03
N PRO A 85 -0.83 -2.39 -8.07
CA PRO A 85 -0.24 -1.79 -6.88
C PRO A 85 1.11 -1.14 -7.20
N HIS A 86 1.29 0.09 -6.73
CA HIS A 86 2.55 0.85 -6.84
C HIS A 86 3.16 1.17 -5.48
N HIS A 87 2.45 0.86 -4.40
CA HIS A 87 2.96 1.00 -3.04
C HIS A 87 2.81 -0.32 -2.28
N ARG A 88 3.81 -0.63 -1.46
CA ARG A 88 3.80 -1.74 -0.52
C ARG A 88 4.22 -1.26 0.86
N ILE A 89 3.47 -1.64 1.89
CA ILE A 89 3.85 -1.49 3.30
C ILE A 89 4.18 -2.87 3.86
N GLU A 90 5.39 -3.02 4.38
CA GLU A 90 5.88 -4.26 4.97
C GLU A 90 6.11 -4.08 6.47
N PHE A 91 5.62 -5.04 7.24
CA PHE A 91 5.66 -5.03 8.69
C PHE A 91 6.61 -6.11 9.18
N TYR A 92 7.51 -5.75 10.09
CA TYR A 92 8.54 -6.65 10.60
C TYR A 92 8.52 -6.68 12.13
N ALA A 93 8.77 -7.85 12.71
CA ALA A 93 9.04 -8.03 14.13
C ALA A 93 10.20 -9.00 14.32
N SER A 94 11.12 -8.69 15.23
CA SER A 94 12.32 -9.51 15.48
C SER A 94 13.14 -9.84 14.21
N GLY A 95 13.15 -8.93 13.23
CA GLY A 95 13.88 -9.07 11.97
C GLY A 95 13.12 -9.81 10.85
N GLU A 96 11.99 -10.45 11.14
CA GLU A 96 11.20 -11.21 10.16
C GLU A 96 9.99 -10.43 9.67
N ARG A 97 9.62 -10.60 8.40
CA ARG A 97 8.41 -9.99 7.83
C ARG A 97 7.18 -10.73 8.34
N ILE A 98 6.37 -10.06 9.14
CA ILE A 98 5.15 -10.63 9.73
C ILE A 98 3.90 -10.36 8.89
N SER A 99 3.91 -9.36 8.00
CA SER A 99 2.80 -9.04 7.10
C SER A 99 3.22 -8.06 6.00
N ALA A 100 2.46 -8.02 4.90
CA ALA A 100 2.58 -7.01 3.86
C ALA A 100 1.21 -6.56 3.30
N MET A 101 1.11 -5.28 3.00
CA MET A 101 -0.05 -4.64 2.36
C MET A 101 0.37 -4.00 1.04
N ALA A 102 -0.19 -4.47 -0.07
CA ALA A 102 -0.07 -3.83 -1.38
C ALA A 102 -1.23 -2.84 -1.57
N ILE A 103 -0.96 -1.68 -2.14
CA ILE A 103 -1.91 -0.56 -2.26
C ILE A 103 -1.98 -0.12 -3.71
N CYS A 104 -3.20 0.02 -4.21
CA CYS A 104 -3.50 0.68 -5.47
C CYS A 104 -4.43 1.86 -5.21
N PHE A 105 -3.89 3.08 -5.21
CA PHE A 105 -4.67 4.30 -4.97
C PHE A 105 -5.69 4.56 -6.09
N LYS A 106 -5.33 4.30 -7.34
CA LYS A 106 -6.22 4.45 -8.52
C LYS A 106 -7.51 3.64 -8.39
N CYS A 107 -7.43 2.41 -7.87
CA CYS A 107 -8.61 1.57 -7.69
C CYS A 107 -9.28 1.76 -6.31
N SER A 108 -8.68 2.53 -5.40
CA SER A 108 -9.00 2.51 -3.96
C SER A 108 -9.15 1.08 -3.46
N GLN A 109 -8.07 0.31 -3.61
CA GLN A 109 -8.01 -1.08 -3.18
C GLN A 109 -6.69 -1.39 -2.49
N VAL A 110 -6.74 -2.32 -1.55
CA VAL A 110 -5.58 -2.92 -0.90
C VAL A 110 -5.67 -4.44 -0.93
N LYS A 111 -4.52 -5.10 -0.97
CA LYS A 111 -4.41 -6.53 -0.65
C LYS A 111 -3.50 -6.67 0.55
N TRP A 112 -4.04 -7.18 1.65
CA TRP A 112 -3.33 -7.36 2.91
C TRP A 112 -3.35 -8.83 3.31
N ASP A 113 -2.19 -9.38 3.65
CA ASP A 113 -2.03 -10.82 3.93
C ASP A 113 -2.40 -11.23 5.37
N ALA A 114 -2.78 -10.29 6.24
CA ALA A 114 -3.09 -10.58 7.65
C ALA A 114 -4.59 -10.59 8.00
N THR A 115 -5.50 -10.24 7.08
CA THR A 115 -6.94 -10.20 7.36
C THR A 115 -7.79 -10.53 6.14
N SER A 116 -9.02 -10.98 6.39
CA SER A 116 -10.10 -11.04 5.40
C SER A 116 -11.17 -9.98 5.61
N ALA A 117 -10.99 -9.07 6.58
CA ALA A 117 -11.90 -7.96 6.82
C ALA A 117 -11.88 -6.99 5.63
N ILE A 118 -13.04 -6.40 5.30
CA ILE A 118 -13.12 -5.35 4.28
C ILE A 118 -12.71 -4.02 4.93
N PRO A 119 -11.77 -3.26 4.34
CA PRO A 119 -11.30 -2.00 4.90
C PRO A 119 -12.41 -0.93 4.95
N PRO A 120 -12.23 0.11 5.78
CA PRO A 120 -13.08 1.29 5.71
C PRO A 120 -12.72 2.20 4.51
N TRP A 121 -13.69 2.98 4.02
CA TRP A 121 -13.44 3.98 2.96
C TRP A 121 -12.35 5.00 3.34
N SER A 122 -12.27 5.34 4.63
CA SER A 122 -11.29 6.29 5.18
C SER A 122 -9.84 5.78 5.11
N LEU A 123 -9.61 4.48 4.85
CA LEU A 123 -8.27 3.91 4.76
C LEU A 123 -7.42 4.61 3.69
N TYR A 124 -7.98 4.85 2.50
CA TYR A 124 -7.24 5.37 1.35
C TYR A 124 -6.69 6.79 1.57
N PRO A 125 -7.48 7.79 2.02
CA PRO A 125 -6.90 9.09 2.36
C PRO A 125 -5.90 9.00 3.53
N GLY A 126 -6.10 8.08 4.50
CA GLY A 126 -5.12 7.86 5.56
C GLY A 126 -3.79 7.30 5.06
N LEU A 127 -3.83 6.34 4.13
CA LEU A 127 -2.64 5.80 3.47
C LEU A 127 -1.96 6.84 2.58
N ALA A 128 -2.72 7.70 1.90
CA ALA A 128 -2.18 8.77 1.09
C ALA A 128 -1.42 9.79 1.97
N ALA A 129 -1.99 10.17 3.11
CA ALA A 129 -1.31 11.03 4.09
C ALA A 129 -0.01 10.40 4.61
N LEU A 130 0.03 9.08 4.81
CA LEU A 130 1.28 8.38 5.13
C LEU A 130 2.30 8.47 4.00
N MET A 131 1.90 8.29 2.73
CA MET A 131 2.82 8.41 1.59
C MET A 131 3.46 9.80 1.57
N GLU A 132 2.65 10.85 1.74
CA GLU A 132 3.14 12.23 1.79
C GLU A 132 4.13 12.46 2.95
N GLU A 133 3.82 11.93 4.14
CA GLU A 133 4.67 12.01 5.34
C GLU A 133 6.05 11.34 5.15
N VAL A 134 6.15 10.33 4.28
CA VAL A 134 7.43 9.69 3.94
C VAL A 134 8.08 10.25 2.68
N GLY A 135 7.53 11.31 2.09
CA GLY A 135 8.04 11.96 0.88
C GLY A 135 7.72 11.23 -0.43
N PHE A 136 6.78 10.30 -0.39
CA PHE A 136 6.23 9.59 -1.56
C PHE A 136 4.96 10.28 -2.05
N SER A 137 4.51 9.89 -3.25
CA SER A 137 3.25 10.37 -3.81
C SER A 137 2.30 9.20 -3.98
N SER A 138 1.04 9.36 -3.61
CA SER A 138 0.00 8.34 -3.82
C SER A 138 -0.26 8.06 -5.31
N GLU A 139 0.03 9.04 -6.17
CA GLU A 139 -0.09 8.93 -7.63
C GLU A 139 1.14 9.52 -8.34
N ARG A 140 1.63 8.82 -9.37
CA ARG A 140 2.74 9.26 -10.24
C ARG A 140 2.51 8.74 -11.65
N ASP A 141 3.27 9.26 -12.62
CA ASP A 141 3.38 8.64 -13.94
C ASP A 141 4.27 7.41 -13.87
N TRP A 142 3.69 6.29 -13.43
CA TRP A 142 4.39 5.02 -13.23
C TRP A 142 4.98 4.47 -14.53
N VAL A 143 4.31 4.70 -15.67
CA VAL A 143 4.77 4.30 -17.00
C VAL A 143 6.04 5.05 -17.38
N ALA A 144 6.07 6.37 -17.18
CA ALA A 144 7.26 7.16 -17.44
C ALA A 144 8.43 6.74 -16.53
N LEU A 145 8.18 6.49 -15.24
CA LEU A 145 9.20 6.03 -14.29
C LEU A 145 9.78 4.67 -14.65
N ALA A 146 8.93 3.72 -15.04
CA ALA A 146 9.36 2.40 -15.49
C ALA A 146 10.23 2.50 -16.75
N LYS A 147 9.80 3.28 -17.75
CA LYS A 147 10.56 3.51 -18.98
C LYS A 147 11.92 4.16 -18.72
N GLN A 148 11.98 5.14 -17.81
CA GLN A 148 13.23 5.77 -17.42
C GLN A 148 14.21 4.77 -16.78
N HIS A 149 13.72 3.85 -15.96
CA HIS A 149 14.57 2.83 -15.32
C HIS A 149 15.02 1.72 -16.28
N LEU A 150 14.18 1.36 -17.26
CA LEU A 150 14.49 0.31 -18.24
C LEU A 150 15.35 0.80 -19.42
N GLY A 151 15.36 2.12 -19.68
CA GLY A 151 16.13 2.75 -20.75
C GLY A 151 17.55 3.20 -20.35
N ASN A 152 17.91 3.05 -19.08
CA ASN A 152 19.27 3.19 -18.54
C ASN A 152 19.89 1.81 -18.28
#